data_AF-A0A1W2FCM3-F1
#
_entry.id   AF-A0A1W2FCM3-F1
#
_cell.length_a   1.000
_cell.length_b   1.000
_cell.length_c   1.000
_cell.angle_alpha   90.00
_cell.angle_beta   90.00
_cell.angle_gamma   90.00
#
_symmetry.space_group_name_H-M   'P 1'
#
loop_
_entity.id
_entity.type
_entity.pdbx_description
1 polymer ?
#
loop_
_entity_poly.entity_id
_entity_poly.type
_entity_poly.pdbx_seq_one_letter_code
_entity_poly.pdbx_strand_id
1 'polypeptide(L)'
;MGCSATEKLEIIRLVELSQLSVRNTLVKPGFQGRPFAVEIMVSWPMASRVRKTVPPRVTGTKPLPDDIGDPIVIMALDHANLPPRELAVMLTDAQS
;
A
#
# COMPACT_ATOMS: atom_id res chain seq x y z
N MET A 1 2.24 36.58 0.10
CA MET A 1 0.88 36.35 -0.42
C MET A 1 0.18 35.39 0.53
N GLY A 2 -0.76 35.90 1.33
CA GLY A 2 -1.53 35.09 2.28
C GLY A 2 -2.73 34.46 1.59
N CYS A 3 -3.01 33.18 1.87
CA CYS A 3 -4.31 32.59 1.51
C CYS A 3 -5.42 33.25 2.33
N SER A 4 -6.56 33.49 1.68
CA SER A 4 -7.80 33.90 2.36
C SER A 4 -8.25 32.80 3.34
N ALA A 5 -8.90 33.18 4.45
CA ALA A 5 -9.43 32.22 5.41
C ALA A 5 -10.41 31.22 4.76
N THR A 6 -11.19 31.70 3.79
CA THR A 6 -12.13 30.89 3.00
C THR A 6 -11.41 29.82 2.20
N GLU A 7 -10.30 30.19 1.58
CA GLU A 7 -9.50 29.30 0.74
C GLU A 7 -8.87 28.16 1.56
N LYS A 8 -8.46 28.47 2.81
CA LYS A 8 -7.96 27.46 3.74
C LYS A 8 -9.05 26.48 4.15
N LEU A 9 -10.27 26.95 4.40
CA LEU A 9 -11.41 26.11 4.76
C LEU A 9 -11.86 25.19 3.63
N GLU A 10 -11.83 25.67 2.38
CA GLU A 10 -12.13 24.84 1.21
C GLU A 10 -11.13 23.68 1.06
N ILE A 11 -9.84 23.97 1.24
CA ILE A 11 -8.79 22.94 1.18
C ILE A 11 -8.95 21.91 2.30
N ILE A 12 -9.26 22.34 3.53
CA ILE A 12 -9.50 21.43 4.66
C ILE A 12 -10.70 20.52 4.38
N ARG A 13 -11.84 21.09 3.98
CA ARG A 13 -13.04 20.30 3.64
C ARG A 13 -12.78 19.27 2.55
N LEU A 14 -12.01 19.65 1.53
CA LEU A 14 -11.66 18.74 0.45
C LEU A 14 -10.73 17.61 0.87
N VAL A 15 -9.78 17.89 1.78
CA VAL A 15 -8.91 16.86 2.36
C VAL A 15 -9.72 15.92 3.26
N GLU A 16 -10.63 16.45 4.08
CA GLU A 16 -11.49 15.65 4.96
C GLU A 16 -12.47 14.75 4.21
N LEU A 17 -13.03 15.23 3.09
CA LEU A 17 -13.96 14.46 2.25
C LEU A 17 -13.25 13.44 1.34
N SER A 18 -11.93 13.54 1.19
CA SER A 18 -11.16 12.65 0.31
C SER A 18 -10.81 11.34 1.00
N GLN A 19 -11.05 10.23 0.31
CA GLN A 19 -10.54 8.90 0.70
C GLN A 19 -9.05 8.72 0.38
N LEU A 20 -8.42 9.72 -0.28
CA LEU A 20 -7.01 9.69 -0.66
C LEU A 20 -6.15 10.38 0.41
N SER A 21 -4.88 10.02 0.47
CA SER A 21 -3.91 10.71 1.33
C SER A 21 -3.85 12.21 1.03
N VAL A 22 -3.53 13.02 2.05
CA VAL A 22 -3.42 14.49 1.94
C VAL A 22 -2.55 14.90 0.74
N ARG A 23 -1.40 14.22 0.54
CA ARG A 23 -0.54 14.45 -0.63
C ARG A 23 -1.27 14.21 -1.95
N ASN A 24 -1.94 13.07 -2.10
CA ASN A 24 -2.61 12.73 -3.36
C ASN A 24 -3.81 13.64 -3.64
N THR A 25 -4.48 14.11 -2.58
CA THR A 25 -5.58 15.08 -2.70
C THR A 25 -5.05 16.44 -3.17
N LEU A 26 -3.93 16.91 -2.63
CA LEU A 26 -3.32 18.20 -2.98
C LEU A 26 -2.51 18.19 -4.29
N VAL A 27 -2.11 17.02 -4.78
CA VAL A 27 -1.44 16.86 -6.09
C VAL A 27 -2.44 16.95 -7.25
N LYS A 28 -3.75 16.86 -7.00
CA LYS A 28 -4.75 17.02 -8.06
C LYS A 28 -4.65 18.42 -8.73
N PRO A 29 -4.91 18.52 -10.05
CA PRO A 29 -4.65 19.72 -10.85
C PRO A 29 -5.38 21.01 -10.42
N GLY A 30 -6.22 20.98 -9.37
CA GLY A 30 -6.85 22.16 -8.78
C GLY A 30 -6.09 22.82 -7.61
N PHE A 31 -5.04 22.18 -7.07
CA PHE A 31 -4.32 22.63 -5.87
C PHE A 31 -2.81 22.79 -6.06
N GLN A 32 -2.30 22.40 -7.23
CA GLN A 32 -0.88 22.56 -7.55
C GLN A 32 -0.50 24.05 -7.54
N GLY A 33 0.45 24.42 -6.69
CA GLY A 33 1.02 25.78 -6.63
C GLY A 33 0.43 26.73 -5.59
N ARG A 34 -0.52 26.31 -4.74
CA ARG A 34 -1.00 27.17 -3.65
C ARG A 34 -0.04 27.17 -2.45
N PRO A 35 0.39 28.33 -1.92
CA PRO A 35 1.41 28.41 -0.87
C PRO A 35 0.97 27.68 0.42
N PHE A 36 -0.32 27.75 0.76
CA PHE A 36 -0.88 27.04 1.90
C PHE A 36 -0.94 25.52 1.71
N ALA A 37 -1.17 25.03 0.48
CA ALA A 37 -1.12 23.59 0.20
C ALA A 37 0.30 23.04 0.39
N VAL A 38 1.32 23.82 0.03
CA VAL A 38 2.73 23.49 0.28
C VAL A 38 3.02 23.48 1.79
N GLU A 39 2.52 24.47 2.53
CA GLU A 39 2.67 24.55 4.00
C GLU A 39 2.05 23.32 4.70
N ILE A 40 0.83 22.93 4.33
CA ILE A 40 0.20 21.69 4.83
C ILE A 40 1.04 20.46 4.48
N MET A 41 1.53 20.37 3.24
CA MET A 41 2.30 19.21 2.77
C MET A 41 3.66 19.06 3.48
N VAL A 42 4.28 20.17 3.89
CA VAL A 42 5.54 20.21 4.64
C VAL A 42 5.32 19.99 6.14
N SER A 43 4.25 20.57 6.71
CA SER A 43 3.94 20.48 8.14
C SER A 43 3.35 19.12 8.53
N TRP A 44 2.75 18.38 7.61
CA TRP A 44 2.07 17.11 7.91
C TRP A 44 3.04 15.93 8.10
N PRO A 45 3.20 15.40 9.33
CA PRO A 45 4.21 14.37 9.64
C PRO A 45 3.98 13.03 8.95
N MET A 46 2.77 12.75 8.45
CA MET A 46 2.45 11.50 7.74
C MET A 46 2.56 11.59 6.21
N ALA A 47 2.98 12.71 5.63
CA ALA A 47 3.06 12.87 4.17
C ALA A 47 4.05 11.87 3.52
N SER A 48 5.02 11.36 4.27
CA SER A 48 5.99 10.34 3.82
C SER A 48 5.51 8.90 3.97
N ARG A 49 4.40 8.63 4.68
CA ARG A 49 3.81 7.29 4.72
C ARG A 49 2.68 7.24 3.70
N VAL A 50 3.03 7.04 2.43
CA VAL A 50 2.22 6.14 1.61
C VAL A 50 2.19 4.85 2.41
N ARG A 51 1.13 4.64 3.17
CA ARG A 51 0.86 3.35 3.79
C ARG A 51 0.67 2.44 2.60
N LYS A 52 1.73 1.74 2.19
CA LYS A 52 1.56 0.50 1.43
C LYS A 52 0.63 -0.30 2.34
N THR A 53 -0.63 -0.39 1.96
CA THR A 53 -1.63 -1.24 2.60
C THR A 53 -1.19 -2.66 2.29
N VAL A 54 -0.11 -3.10 2.94
CA VAL A 54 0.16 -4.52 3.06
C VAL A 54 -1.01 -5.01 3.91
N PRO A 55 -1.84 -5.93 3.40
CA PRO A 55 -2.93 -6.49 4.20
C PRO A 55 -2.34 -6.98 5.52
N PRO A 56 -3.06 -6.83 6.65
CA PRO A 56 -2.56 -7.30 7.93
C PRO A 56 -2.14 -8.75 7.76
N ARG A 57 -0.86 -9.01 8.03
CA ARG A 57 -0.28 -10.36 7.99
C ARG A 57 -1.18 -11.26 8.83
N VAL A 58 -1.72 -12.32 8.23
CA VAL A 58 -2.55 -13.29 8.97
C VAL A 58 -1.68 -13.85 10.09
N THR A 59 -1.99 -13.51 11.34
CA THR A 59 -1.15 -13.75 12.52
C THR A 59 -0.99 -15.22 12.88
N GLY A 60 -1.72 -16.12 12.21
CA GLY A 60 -1.64 -17.57 12.38
C GLY A 60 -0.73 -18.31 11.39
N THR A 61 -0.15 -17.65 10.38
CA THR A 61 0.69 -18.33 9.38
C THR A 61 2.16 -18.04 9.61
N LYS A 62 2.93 -19.08 9.95
CA LYS A 62 4.40 -19.06 9.93
C LYS A 62 4.84 -18.79 8.48
N PRO A 63 5.76 -17.85 8.22
CA PRO A 63 6.32 -17.68 6.88
C PRO A 63 6.97 -18.99 6.42
N LEU A 64 6.81 -19.32 5.15
CA LEU A 64 7.62 -20.38 4.54
C LEU A 64 9.09 -19.98 4.68
N PRO A 65 9.98 -20.91 5.06
CA PRO A 65 11.43 -20.68 4.99
C PRO A 65 11.81 -20.24 3.58
N ASP A 66 12.77 -19.33 3.47
CA ASP A 66 13.21 -18.78 2.18
C ASP A 66 13.69 -19.91 1.25
N ASP A 67 14.30 -20.96 1.80
CA ASP A 67 14.77 -22.16 1.08
C ASP A 67 13.63 -23.01 0.46
N ILE A 68 12.39 -22.79 0.89
CA ILE A 68 11.19 -23.50 0.41
C ILE A 68 10.35 -22.62 -0.52
N GLY A 69 10.52 -21.29 -0.45
CA GLY A 69 9.74 -20.31 -1.18
C GLY A 69 9.92 -20.37 -2.70
N ASP A 70 11.16 -20.47 -3.18
CA ASP A 70 11.41 -20.49 -4.63
C ASP A 70 10.97 -21.82 -5.28
N PRO A 71 11.28 -23.01 -4.72
CA PRO A 71 10.83 -24.28 -5.29
C PRO A 71 9.31 -24.44 -5.35
N ILE A 72 8.58 -23.98 -4.31
CA ILE A 72 7.12 -24.10 -4.29
C ILE A 72 6.45 -23.19 -5.33
N VAL A 73 7.03 -22.01 -5.60
CA VAL A 73 6.55 -21.10 -6.63
C VAL A 73 6.75 -21.70 -8.02
N ILE A 74 7.93 -22.27 -8.29
CA ILE A 74 8.22 -22.94 -9.57
C ILE A 74 7.26 -24.12 -9.79
N MET A 75 7.07 -24.99 -8.79
CA MET A 75 6.14 -26.11 -8.88
C MET A 75 4.68 -25.67 -9.08
N ALA A 76 4.25 -24.59 -8.44
CA ALA A 76 2.91 -24.06 -8.61
C ALA A 76 2.69 -23.46 -10.01
N LEU A 77 3.74 -22.93 -10.64
CA LEU A 77 3.69 -22.43 -12.01
C LEU A 77 3.63 -23.58 -13.02
N ASP A 78 4.44 -24.63 -12.84
CA ASP A 78 4.44 -25.81 -13.71
C ASP A 78 3.17 -26.67 -13.55
N HIS A 79 2.61 -26.71 -12.33
CA HIS A 79 1.44 -27.50 -11.97
C HIS A 79 0.26 -26.64 -11.49
N ALA A 80 -0.07 -25.59 -12.24
CA ALA A 80 -1.12 -24.62 -11.88
C ALA A 80 -2.53 -25.22 -11.75
N ASN A 81 -2.77 -26.40 -12.31
CA ASN A 81 -4.05 -27.11 -12.20
C ASN A 81 -4.18 -27.93 -10.91
N LEU A 82 -3.10 -28.12 -10.16
CA LEU A 82 -3.12 -28.91 -8.93
C LEU A 82 -3.61 -28.07 -7.74
N PRO A 83 -4.41 -28.67 -6.85
CA PRO A 83 -4.83 -27.99 -5.63
C PRO A 83 -3.63 -27.82 -4.66
N PRO A 84 -3.63 -26.79 -3.81
CA PRO A 84 -2.52 -26.48 -2.89
C PRO A 84 -2.06 -27.66 -2.01
N ARG A 85 -2.99 -28.53 -1.62
CA ARG A 85 -2.70 -29.74 -0.81
C ARG A 85 -1.87 -30.78 -1.58
N GLU A 86 -2.08 -30.92 -2.88
CA GLU A 86 -1.36 -31.89 -3.71
C GLU A 86 0.03 -31.38 -4.06
N LEU A 87 0.16 -30.06 -4.30
CA LEU A 87 1.47 -29.40 -4.41
C LEU A 87 2.32 -29.59 -3.14
N ALA A 88 1.71 -29.53 -1.95
CA ALA A 88 2.42 -29.77 -0.70
C ALA A 88 2.97 -31.20 -0.58
N VAL A 89 2.23 -32.21 -1.05
CA VAL A 89 2.67 -33.62 -1.06
C VAL A 89 3.85 -33.81 -2.01
N MET A 90 3.74 -33.29 -3.23
CA MET A 90 4.84 -33.37 -4.21
C MET A 90 6.11 -32.69 -3.71
N LEU A 91 5.97 -31.55 -3.03
CA LEU A 91 7.09 -30.86 -2.43
C LEU A 91 7.78 -31.71 -1.35
N THR A 92 7.01 -32.39 -0.50
CA THR A 92 7.58 -33.28 0.53
C THR A 92 8.22 -34.54 -0.06
N ASP A 93 7.65 -35.10 -1.13
CA ASP A 93 8.21 -36.25 -1.83
C ASP A 93 9.52 -35.89 -2.56
N ALA A 94 9.63 -34.67 -3.10
CA ALA A 94 10.84 -34.16 -3.76
C ALA A 94 11.99 -33.82 -2.80
N GLN A 95 11.72 -33.72 -1.50
CA GLN A 95 12.70 -33.36 -0.45
C GLN A 95 13.11 -34.56 0.43
N SER A 96 12.62 -35.78 0.11
CA SER A 96 12.99 -37.05 0.77
C SER A 96 14.17 -37.72 0.09
#